data_AF-A0A401WYD5-F1
#
_entry.id   AF-A0A401WYD5-F1
#
_cell.length_a   1.000
_cell.length_b   1.000
_cell.length_c   1.000
_cell.angle_alpha   90.00
_cell.angle_beta   90.00
_cell.angle_gamma   90.00
#
_symmetry.space_group_name_H-M   'P 1'
#
loop_
_entity.id
_entity.type
_entity.pdbx_description
1 polymer ?
#
loop_
_entity_poly.entity_id
_entity_poly.type
_entity_poly.pdbx_seq_one_letter_code
_entity_poly.pdbx_strand_id
1 'polypeptide(L)'
;MIKNIPGFEKISSIFDLFEEIAMLVLTLCIMVVAALGLIHVLYAVFEMLRTATLSPTNPVVLQSLFGLFFTVLIALEFKHSILVSPDTPSHSMVRMRSVLLIGMMATVRKFIVLDLSGLDVMEVLALSAAILALGIVYWLVRGNNKITS
;
A
#
# COMPACT_ATOMS: atom_id res chain seq x y z
N MET A 1 -24.54 -24.13 -15.33
CA MET A 1 -24.73 -24.57 -16.73
C MET A 1 -25.35 -23.44 -17.53
N ILE A 2 -24.55 -22.42 -17.89
CA ILE A 2 -24.92 -21.38 -18.87
C ILE A 2 -23.67 -21.25 -19.73
N LYS A 3 -23.59 -22.06 -20.78
CA LYS A 3 -22.45 -22.12 -21.70
C LYS A 3 -22.98 -21.75 -23.09
N ASN A 4 -22.27 -20.83 -23.74
CA ASN A 4 -22.34 -20.47 -25.16
C ASN A 4 -23.44 -19.50 -25.63
N ILE A 5 -23.27 -18.21 -25.32
CA ILE A 5 -23.72 -17.13 -26.21
C ILE A 5 -22.47 -16.67 -27.00
N PRO A 6 -22.42 -16.85 -28.33
CA PRO A 6 -21.20 -16.70 -29.14
C PRO A 6 -20.60 -15.27 -29.17
N GLY A 7 -21.35 -14.26 -28.73
CA GLY A 7 -20.84 -12.89 -28.56
C GLY A 7 -20.08 -12.62 -27.26
N PHE A 8 -20.31 -13.43 -26.21
CA PHE A 8 -19.79 -13.17 -24.86
C PHE A 8 -18.28 -13.47 -24.74
N GLU A 9 -17.79 -14.50 -25.43
CA GLU A 9 -16.37 -14.90 -25.48
C GLU A 9 -15.47 -13.82 -26.09
N LYS A 10 -15.98 -13.11 -27.10
CA LYS A 10 -15.24 -12.05 -27.77
C LYS A 10 -15.15 -10.79 -26.92
N ILE A 11 -16.17 -10.55 -26.09
CA ILE A 11 -16.23 -9.43 -25.15
C ILE A 11 -15.30 -9.70 -23.97
N SER A 12 -15.33 -10.90 -23.38
CA SER A 12 -14.42 -11.26 -22.28
C SER A 12 -12.95 -11.18 -22.72
N SER A 13 -12.61 -11.68 -23.91
CA SER A 13 -11.22 -11.60 -24.42
C SER A 13 -10.70 -10.17 -24.60
N ILE A 14 -11.56 -9.20 -24.96
CA ILE A 14 -11.16 -7.79 -25.05
C ILE A 14 -10.94 -7.20 -23.65
N PHE A 15 -11.79 -7.56 -22.68
CA PHE A 15 -11.61 -7.15 -21.29
C PHE A 15 -10.33 -7.74 -20.68
N ASP A 16 -10.03 -9.01 -20.96
CA ASP A 16 -8.83 -9.68 -20.47
C ASP A 16 -7.57 -9.02 -21.05
N LEU A 17 -7.55 -8.69 -22.35
CA LEU A 17 -6.44 -7.99 -22.99
C LEU A 17 -6.27 -6.56 -22.42
N PHE A 18 -7.38 -5.86 -22.17
CA PHE A 18 -7.33 -4.56 -21.52
C PHE A 18 -6.76 -4.67 -20.09
N GLU A 19 -7.18 -5.68 -19.33
CA GLU A 19 -6.67 -5.93 -17.97
C GLU A 19 -5.17 -6.23 -18.00
N GLU A 20 -4.70 -7.09 -18.90
CA GLU A 20 -3.29 -7.44 -19.05
C GLU A 20 -2.43 -6.21 -19.38
N ILE A 21 -2.87 -5.38 -20.33
CA ILE A 21 -2.18 -4.14 -20.69
C ILE A 21 -2.17 -3.16 -19.50
N ALA A 22 -3.31 -2.99 -18.83
CA ALA A 22 -3.42 -2.09 -17.67
C ALA A 22 -2.49 -2.54 -16.52
N MET A 23 -2.44 -3.84 -16.25
CA MET A 23 -1.56 -4.43 -15.22
C MET A 23 -0.08 -4.25 -15.56
N LEU A 24 0.29 -4.40 -16.83
CA LEU A 24 1.67 -4.16 -17.31
C LEU A 24 2.06 -2.70 -17.11
N VAL A 25 1.23 -1.76 -17.58
CA VAL A 25 1.48 -0.31 -17.43
C VAL A 25 1.58 0.07 -15.96
N LEU A 26 0.65 -0.42 -15.13
CA LEU A 26 0.62 -0.13 -13.70
C LEU A 26 1.87 -0.67 -12.98
N THR A 27 2.27 -1.92 -13.29
CA THR A 27 3.49 -2.53 -12.73
C THR A 27 4.73 -1.73 -13.09
N LEU A 28 4.85 -1.30 -14.35
CA LEU A 28 5.98 -0.48 -14.80
C LEU A 28 6.03 0.85 -14.04
N CYS A 29 4.91 1.56 -13.95
CA CYS A 29 4.82 2.82 -13.22
C CYS A 29 5.22 2.67 -11.74
N ILE A 30 4.71 1.65 -11.05
CA ILE A 30 5.04 1.40 -9.63
C ILE A 30 6.52 1.08 -9.47
N MET A 31 7.11 0.29 -10.38
CA MET A 31 8.54 -0.02 -10.36
C MET A 31 9.41 1.24 -10.51
N VAL A 32 9.04 2.15 -11.40
CA VAL A 32 9.75 3.44 -11.57
C VAL A 32 9.65 4.27 -10.28
N VAL A 33 8.45 4.41 -9.71
CA VAL A 33 8.24 5.17 -8.46
C VAL A 33 9.03 4.55 -7.31
N ALA A 34 9.01 3.23 -7.16
CA ALA A 34 9.75 2.52 -6.12
C ALA A 34 11.27 2.71 -6.27
N ALA A 35 11.79 2.61 -7.50
CA ALA A 35 13.22 2.82 -7.77
C ALA A 35 13.67 4.26 -7.46
N LEU A 36 12.91 5.26 -7.92
CA LEU A 36 13.17 6.66 -7.61
C LEU A 36 13.11 6.94 -6.11
N GLY A 37 12.12 6.38 -5.41
CA GLY A 37 12.00 6.51 -3.96
C GLY A 37 13.20 5.88 -3.23
N LEU A 38 13.66 4.71 -3.68
CA LEU A 38 14.82 4.03 -3.10
C LEU A 38 16.11 4.84 -3.28
N ILE A 39 16.33 5.44 -4.45
CA ILE A 39 17.47 6.33 -4.70
C ILE A 39 17.43 7.54 -3.77
N HIS A 40 16.26 8.18 -3.61
CA HIS A 40 16.11 9.33 -2.70
C HIS A 40 16.38 8.94 -1.24
N VAL A 41 15.89 7.78 -0.81
CA VAL A 41 16.15 7.24 0.52
C VAL A 41 17.64 7.04 0.76
N LEU A 42 18.35 6.42 -0.19
CA LEU A 42 19.78 6.19 -0.07
C LEU A 42 20.55 7.52 0.01
N TYR A 43 20.19 8.50 -0.82
CA TYR A 43 20.80 9.83 -0.78
C TYR A 43 20.56 10.53 0.56
N ALA A 44 19.32 10.50 1.08
CA ALA A 44 18.96 11.13 2.33
C ALA A 44 19.70 10.49 3.53
N VAL A 45 19.79 9.15 3.57
CA VAL A 45 20.54 8.43 4.60
C VAL A 45 22.04 8.76 4.52
N PHE A 46 22.60 8.81 3.30
CA PHE A 46 24.00 9.14 3.11
C PHE A 46 24.34 10.57 3.57
N GLU A 47 23.52 11.55 3.21
CA GLU A 47 23.69 12.93 3.68
C GLU A 47 23.56 13.04 5.19
N MET A 48 22.60 12.33 5.80
CA MET A 48 22.49 12.28 7.26
C MET A 48 23.73 11.68 7.91
N LEU A 49 24.26 10.57 7.40
CA LEU A 49 25.46 9.95 7.96
C LEU A 49 26.70 10.85 7.82
N ARG A 50 26.81 11.59 6.71
CA ARG A 50 27.91 12.53 6.48
C ARG A 50 27.87 13.75 7.40
N THR A 51 26.66 14.24 7.69
CA THR A 51 26.44 15.45 8.49
C THR A 51 26.19 15.16 9.98
N ALA A 52 26.02 13.90 10.36
CA ALA A 52 25.80 13.48 11.74
C ALA A 52 27.05 13.69 12.60
N THR A 53 27.19 14.89 13.15
CA THR A 53 27.83 15.06 14.46
C THR A 53 26.95 14.32 15.46
N LEU A 54 27.51 13.34 16.19
CA LEU A 54 26.86 12.47 17.18
C LEU A 54 26.15 13.26 18.31
N SER A 55 25.05 13.92 17.98
CA SER A 55 24.22 14.70 18.90
C SER A 55 22.77 14.65 18.42
N PRO A 56 21.81 14.71 19.36
CA PRO A 56 20.55 13.99 19.26
C PRO A 56 19.77 14.33 17.99
N THR A 57 19.55 13.30 17.19
CA THR A 57 18.76 13.29 15.95
C THR A 57 17.49 14.13 16.12
N ASN A 58 17.43 15.27 15.45
CA ASN A 58 16.24 16.11 15.39
C ASN A 58 15.06 15.22 14.90
N PRO A 59 13.98 15.07 15.70
CA PRO A 59 12.86 14.20 15.37
C PRO A 59 12.28 14.44 13.99
N VAL A 60 12.30 15.70 13.52
CA VAL A 60 11.80 16.11 12.21
C VAL A 60 12.54 15.42 11.06
N VAL A 61 13.87 15.28 11.17
CA VAL A 61 14.68 14.68 10.12
C VAL A 61 14.45 13.17 10.07
N LEU A 62 14.35 12.53 11.24
CA LEU A 62 14.05 11.11 11.33
C LEU A 62 12.63 10.78 10.84
N GLN A 63 11.64 11.61 11.17
CA GLN A 63 10.27 11.51 10.65
C GLN A 63 10.24 11.63 9.12
N SER A 64 11.03 12.55 8.54
CA SER A 64 11.14 12.71 7.09
C SER A 64 11.71 11.45 6.41
N LEU A 65 12.78 10.86 6.97
CA LEU A 65 13.33 9.58 6.50
C LEU A 65 12.31 8.44 6.58
N PHE A 66 11.64 8.31 7.73
CA PHE A 66 10.59 7.30 7.87
C PHE A 66 9.48 7.51 6.84
N GLY A 67 9.05 8.74 6.59
CA GLY A 67 8.08 9.07 5.55
C GLY A 67 8.49 8.61 4.15
N LEU A 68 9.78 8.72 3.81
CA LEU A 68 10.35 8.21 2.56
C LEU A 68 10.37 6.68 2.51
N PHE A 69 10.80 6.01 3.59
CA PHE A 69 10.75 4.55 3.70
C PHE A 69 9.33 4.01 3.51
N PHE A 70 8.33 4.59 4.17
CA PHE A 70 6.92 4.20 4.01
C PHE A 70 6.44 4.37 2.57
N THR A 71 6.88 5.42 1.87
CA THR A 71 6.51 5.63 0.47
C THR A 71 7.04 4.51 -0.43
N VAL A 72 8.30 4.08 -0.22
CA VAL A 72 8.90 2.95 -0.95
C VAL A 72 8.20 1.64 -0.60
N LEU A 73 7.95 1.37 0.70
CA LEU A 73 7.28 0.16 1.15
C LEU A 73 5.87 0.05 0.57
N ILE A 74 5.09 1.14 0.55
CA ILE A 74 3.76 1.16 -0.07
C ILE A 74 3.85 0.80 -1.56
N ALA A 75 4.83 1.34 -2.30
CA ALA A 75 4.98 1.02 -3.71
C ALA A 75 5.35 -0.46 -3.94
N LEU A 76 6.27 -1.00 -3.15
CA LEU A 76 6.67 -2.42 -3.25
C LEU A 76 5.53 -3.37 -2.88
N GLU A 77 4.77 -3.06 -1.83
CA GLU A 77 3.58 -3.81 -1.43
C GLU A 77 2.47 -3.72 -2.47
N PHE A 78 2.26 -2.55 -3.09
CA PHE A 78 1.26 -2.39 -4.15
C PHE A 78 1.63 -3.23 -5.38
N LYS A 79 2.91 -3.26 -5.78
CA LYS A 79 3.40 -4.15 -6.84
C LYS A 79 3.11 -5.61 -6.51
N HIS A 80 3.44 -6.05 -5.29
CA HIS A 80 3.20 -7.42 -4.85
C HIS A 80 1.70 -7.76 -4.81
N SER A 81 0.85 -6.85 -4.31
CA SER A 81 -0.61 -7.02 -4.28
C SER A 81 -1.24 -7.08 -5.68
N ILE A 82 -0.65 -6.42 -6.67
CA ILE A 82 -1.08 -6.44 -8.07
C ILE A 82 -0.59 -7.72 -8.77
N LEU A 83 0.69 -8.03 -8.64
CA LEU A 83 1.32 -9.18 -9.31
C LEU A 83 0.90 -10.54 -8.77
N VAL A 84 0.19 -10.59 -7.64
CA VAL A 84 -0.42 -11.81 -7.09
C VAL A 84 -1.64 -12.27 -7.93
N SER A 85 -1.56 -12.38 -9.27
CA SER A 85 -2.66 -12.91 -10.12
C SER A 85 -2.11 -13.61 -11.36
N PRO A 86 -2.76 -14.67 -11.95
CA PRO A 86 -4.21 -14.96 -12.01
C PRO A 86 -4.61 -16.47 -11.94
N ASP A 87 -3.76 -17.39 -11.47
CA ASP A 87 -3.88 -18.83 -11.78
C ASP A 87 -4.97 -19.63 -11.03
N THR A 88 -5.89 -19.00 -10.30
CA THR A 88 -6.98 -19.73 -9.62
C THR A 88 -8.27 -18.91 -9.53
N PRO A 89 -9.42 -19.39 -10.06
CA PRO A 89 -10.66 -18.63 -10.27
C PRO A 89 -11.37 -18.00 -9.05
N SER A 90 -10.84 -18.07 -7.83
CA SER A 90 -11.59 -17.81 -6.59
C SER A 90 -10.98 -16.82 -5.59
N HIS A 91 -10.00 -16.00 -5.98
CA HIS A 91 -9.18 -15.24 -5.00
C HIS A 91 -9.40 -13.72 -4.91
N SER A 92 -10.55 -13.16 -5.32
CA SER A 92 -10.86 -11.73 -5.09
C SER A 92 -10.74 -11.30 -3.61
N MET A 93 -10.99 -12.24 -2.68
CA MET A 93 -10.87 -12.02 -1.23
C MET A 93 -9.41 -11.82 -0.77
N VAL A 94 -8.42 -12.45 -1.41
CA VAL A 94 -7.00 -12.33 -1.02
C VAL A 94 -6.46 -10.96 -1.43
N ARG A 95 -6.83 -10.48 -2.63
CA ARG A 95 -6.47 -9.14 -3.10
C ARG A 95 -7.01 -8.04 -2.19
N MET A 96 -8.26 -8.18 -1.71
CA MET A 96 -8.85 -7.22 -0.77
C MET A 96 -8.05 -7.11 0.54
N ARG A 97 -7.51 -8.21 1.07
CA ARG A 97 -6.71 -8.17 2.32
C ARG A 97 -5.42 -7.37 2.14
N SER A 98 -4.72 -7.58 1.03
CA SER A 98 -3.49 -6.84 0.73
C SER A 98 -3.76 -5.33 0.59
N VAL A 99 -4.84 -4.95 -0.08
CA VAL A 99 -5.24 -3.54 -0.20
C VAL A 99 -5.58 -2.92 1.16
N LEU A 100 -6.26 -3.66 2.04
CA LEU A 100 -6.55 -3.20 3.41
C LEU A 100 -5.27 -3.01 4.22
N LEU A 101 -4.30 -3.91 4.12
CA LEU A 101 -2.99 -3.78 4.78
C LEU A 101 -2.23 -2.55 4.28
N ILE A 102 -2.30 -2.24 2.98
CA ILE A 102 -1.70 -1.03 2.41
C ILE A 102 -2.40 0.23 2.96
N GLY A 103 -3.73 0.19 3.10
CA GLY A 103 -4.50 1.26 3.74
C GLY A 103 -4.09 1.51 5.19
N MET A 104 -3.93 0.44 5.97
CA MET A 104 -3.43 0.51 7.35
C MET A 104 -2.01 1.10 7.39
N MET A 105 -1.10 0.65 6.53
CA MET A 105 0.27 1.18 6.42
C MET A 105 0.29 2.68 6.08
N ALA A 106 -0.60 3.13 5.18
CA ALA A 106 -0.75 4.54 4.84
C ALA A 106 -1.23 5.39 6.02
N THR A 107 -2.13 4.88 6.86
CA THR A 107 -2.54 5.58 8.09
C THR A 107 -1.43 5.65 9.13
N VAL A 108 -0.63 4.60 9.28
CA VAL A 108 0.55 4.60 10.17
C VAL A 108 1.57 5.65 9.73
N ARG A 109 1.80 5.83 8.42
CA ARG A 109 2.66 6.90 7.91
C ARG A 109 2.16 8.29 8.32
N LYS A 110 0.85 8.56 8.24
CA LYS A 110 0.28 9.84 8.69
C LYS A 110 0.45 10.05 10.20
N PHE A 111 0.34 8.99 11.00
CA PHE A 111 0.56 9.05 12.44
C PHE A 111 2.02 9.40 12.79
N ILE A 112 3.00 8.85 12.07
CA ILE A 112 4.43 9.08 12.34
C ILE A 112 4.87 10.50 11.95
N VAL A 113 4.29 11.05 10.88
CA VAL A 113 4.58 12.43 10.40
C VAL A 113 3.86 13.49 11.25
N LEU A 114 2.89 13.09 12.07
CA LEU A 114 2.20 14.02 12.96
C LEU A 114 3.19 14.59 13.99
N ASP A 115 3.36 15.91 13.98
CA ASP A 115 4.23 16.59 14.94
C ASP A 115 3.51 16.69 16.29
N LEU A 116 4.11 16.08 17.32
CA LEU A 116 3.58 16.11 18.68
C LEU A 116 3.82 17.45 19.39
N SER A 117 4.54 18.39 18.76
CA SER A 117 5.00 19.65 19.37
C SER A 117 3.95 20.77 19.37
N GLY A 118 2.72 20.50 18.93
CA GLY A 118 1.63 21.48 18.88
C GLY A 118 0.27 20.81 18.68
N LEU A 119 -0.06 19.83 19.53
CA LEU A 119 -1.21 18.94 19.36
C LEU A 119 -2.55 19.69 19.20
N ASP A 120 -3.18 19.53 18.04
CA ASP A 120 -4.63 19.65 17.93
C ASP A 120 -5.26 18.29 18.32
N VAL A 121 -5.93 18.26 19.47
CA VAL A 121 -6.60 17.08 20.01
C VAL A 121 -7.57 16.46 18.99
N MET A 122 -8.14 17.31 18.12
CA MET A 122 -9.07 16.87 17.08
C MET A 122 -8.40 15.99 16.01
N GLU A 123 -7.17 16.31 15.60
CA GLU A 123 -6.43 15.54 14.59
C GLU A 123 -6.07 14.14 15.09
N VAL A 124 -5.61 14.05 16.34
CA VAL A 124 -5.29 12.77 16.98
C VAL A 124 -6.54 11.89 17.12
N LEU A 125 -7.68 12.48 17.48
CA LEU A 125 -8.95 11.76 17.56
C LEU A 125 -9.42 11.28 16.19
N ALA A 126 -9.33 12.12 15.14
CA ALA A 126 -9.70 11.74 13.79
C ALA A 126 -8.83 10.60 13.25
N LEU A 127 -7.51 10.64 13.47
CA LEU A 127 -6.58 9.57 13.12
C LEU A 127 -6.89 8.27 13.88
N SER A 128 -7.15 8.37 15.19
CA SER A 128 -7.51 7.21 16.01
C SER A 128 -8.81 6.55 15.54
N ALA A 129 -9.83 7.35 15.22
CA ALA A 129 -11.09 6.86 14.67
C ALA A 129 -10.90 6.18 13.30
N ALA A 130 -10.06 6.74 12.43
CA ALA A 130 -9.75 6.15 11.12
C ALA A 130 -9.03 4.80 11.25
N ILE A 131 -8.05 4.70 12.16
CA ILE A 131 -7.33 3.45 12.44
C ILE A 131 -8.28 2.39 13.02
N LEU A 132 -9.17 2.75 13.94
CA LEU A 132 -10.18 1.84 14.48
C LEU A 132 -11.14 1.35 13.39
N ALA A 133 -11.63 2.24 12.52
CA ALA A 133 -12.51 1.86 11.41
C ALA A 133 -11.82 0.88 10.46
N LEU A 134 -10.56 1.13 10.09
CA LEU A 134 -9.76 0.21 9.27
C LEU A 134 -9.54 -1.14 9.95
N GLY A 135 -9.28 -1.14 11.26
CA GLY A 135 -9.14 -2.36 12.06
C GLY A 135 -10.41 -3.21 12.07
N ILE A 136 -11.58 -2.59 12.18
CA ILE A 136 -12.89 -3.26 12.12
C ILE A 136 -13.12 -3.87 10.74
N VAL A 137 -12.87 -3.12 9.66
CA VAL A 137 -13.01 -3.62 8.28
C VAL A 137 -12.07 -4.80 8.04
N TYR A 138 -10.81 -4.70 8.47
CA TYR A 138 -9.86 -5.81 8.36
C TYR A 138 -10.31 -7.05 9.14
N TRP A 139 -10.82 -6.87 10.37
CA TRP A 139 -11.35 -7.98 11.17
C TRP A 139 -12.53 -8.68 10.49
N LEU A 140 -13.46 -7.93 9.90
CA LEU A 140 -14.62 -8.48 9.19
C LEU A 140 -14.19 -9.27 7.93
N VAL A 141 -13.29 -8.70 7.12
CA VAL A 141 -12.78 -9.35 5.90
C VAL A 141 -11.91 -10.58 6.23
N ARG A 142 -11.22 -10.58 7.38
CA ARG A 142 -10.48 -11.75 7.88
C ARG A 142 -11.42 -12.82 8.46
N GLY A 143 -12.47 -12.42 9.19
CA GLY A 143 -13.42 -13.30 9.87
C GLY A 143 -14.19 -14.21 8.92
N ASN A 144 -14.50 -13.71 7.72
CA ASN A 144 -15.19 -14.47 6.68
C ASN A 144 -14.37 -15.65 6.09
N ASN A 145 -13.08 -15.79 6.45
CA ASN A 145 -12.26 -16.93 6.04
C ASN A 145 -12.28 -18.11 7.02
N LYS A 146 -12.97 -18.01 8.16
CA LYS A 146 -12.99 -19.05 9.20
C LYS A 146 -14.24 -19.94 9.20
N ILE A 147 -15.19 -19.72 8.28
CA ILE A 147 -16.48 -20.46 8.26
C ILE A 147 -16.43 -21.69 7.33
N THR A 148 -15.33 -21.92 6.63
CA THR A 148 -15.13 -23.12 5.80
C THR A 148 -13.85 -23.85 6.20
N SER A 149 -13.85 -24.46 7.38
CA SER A 149 -12.93 -25.53 7.78
C SER A 149 -13.70 -26.61 8.51
#